data_AF-A0A6V8P7V8-F1
#
_entry.id   AF-A0A6V8P7V8-F1
#
_cell.length_a   1.000
_cell.length_b   1.000
_cell.length_c   1.000
_cell.angle_alpha   90.00
_cell.angle_beta   90.00
_cell.angle_gamma   90.00
#
_symmetry.space_group_name_H-M   'P 1'
#
loop_
_entity.id
_entity.type
_entity.pdbx_description
1 polymer ?
#
loop_
_entity_poly.entity_id
_entity_poly.type
_entity_poly.pdbx_seq_one_letter_code
_entity_poly.pdbx_strand_id
1 'polypeptide(L)'
;MVNVGISHETAEFAVESIRRWWKQFGSHQYPNTKRMLICADGGGSNGSRNRAWKFYLQLLSDEISLSIAVCHYPPGTSKWNKIEHRMFSFISMNWRGQPLVNLETVVNMISATTTKSGLRIKAFLDTKYYKTGIKISDEQMQALNLDPHNLYPQWNYTIVPREK
;
A
#
# COMPACT_ATOMS: atom_id res chain seq x y z
N MET A 1 0.31 4.75 9.25
CA MET A 1 0.06 5.92 8.38
C MET A 1 -1.19 5.64 7.58
N VAL A 2 -2.03 6.64 7.33
CA VAL A 2 -3.14 6.55 6.37
C VAL A 2 -2.92 7.62 5.29
N ASN A 3 -2.96 7.23 4.02
CA ASN A 3 -2.91 8.17 2.90
C ASN A 3 -4.34 8.36 2.38
N VAL A 4 -4.82 9.61 2.36
CA VAL A 4 -6.19 9.97 1.97
C VAL A 4 -6.13 10.61 0.59
N GLY A 5 -6.49 9.86 -0.44
CA GLY A 5 -6.55 10.37 -1.81
C GLY A 5 -7.83 11.14 -2.10
N ILE A 6 -7.74 12.19 -2.91
CA ILE A 6 -8.91 12.94 -3.44
C ILE A 6 -9.34 12.47 -4.84
N SER A 7 -8.69 11.41 -5.36
CA SER A 7 -8.86 10.89 -6.71
C SER A 7 -9.13 9.38 -6.65
N HIS A 8 -8.97 8.70 -7.78
CA HIS A 8 -9.30 7.28 -7.93
C HIS A 8 -8.34 6.37 -7.15
N GLU A 9 -8.90 5.29 -6.61
CA GLU A 9 -8.17 4.18 -6.01
C GLU A 9 -7.53 3.34 -7.13
N THR A 10 -6.29 3.67 -7.49
CA THR A 10 -5.52 2.98 -8.55
C THR A 10 -4.32 2.26 -7.97
N ALA A 11 -3.74 1.33 -8.74
CA ALA A 11 -2.48 0.68 -8.39
C ALA A 11 -1.35 1.69 -8.13
N GLU A 12 -1.31 2.79 -8.90
CA GLU A 12 -0.34 3.87 -8.68
C GLU A 12 -0.54 4.54 -7.32
N PHE A 13 -1.78 4.83 -6.95
CA PHE A 13 -2.11 5.42 -5.65
C PHE A 13 -1.74 4.49 -4.48
N ALA A 14 -2.01 3.18 -4.62
CA ALA A 14 -1.64 2.19 -3.62
C ALA A 14 -0.11 2.13 -3.43
N VAL A 15 0.66 2.12 -4.53
CA VAL A 15 2.12 2.16 -4.46
C VAL A 15 2.64 3.49 -3.94
N GLU A 16 2.02 4.62 -4.29
CA GLU A 16 2.40 5.93 -3.75
C GLU A 16 2.19 5.99 -2.24
N SER A 17 1.16 5.33 -1.71
CA SER A 17 0.95 5.20 -0.26
C SER A 17 2.11 4.46 0.42
N ILE A 18 2.69 3.45 -0.24
CA ILE A 18 3.88 2.74 0.25
C ILE A 18 5.13 3.64 0.13
N ARG A 19 5.28 4.35 -1.00
CA ARG A 19 6.38 5.28 -1.23
C ARG A 19 6.44 6.36 -0.16
N ARG A 20 5.31 6.98 0.14
CA ARG A 20 5.17 7.99 1.21
C ARG A 20 5.51 7.42 2.57
N TRP A 21 5.00 6.23 2.89
CA TRP A 21 5.34 5.56 4.16
C TRP A 21 6.85 5.31 4.28
N TRP A 22 7.48 4.82 3.21
CA TRP A 22 8.92 4.57 3.19
C TRP A 22 9.72 5.86 3.42
N LYS A 23 9.41 6.93 2.67
CA LYS A 23 10.11 8.22 2.78
C LYS A 23 9.94 8.87 4.15
N GLN A 24 8.74 8.79 4.74
CA GLN A 24 8.44 9.46 6.01
C GLN A 24 8.86 8.65 7.24
N PHE A 25 8.81 7.33 7.17
CA PHE A 25 9.01 6.46 8.34
C PHE A 25 9.97 5.32 8.06
N GLY A 26 9.73 4.56 6.99
CA GLY A 26 10.40 3.29 6.73
C GLY A 26 11.93 3.43 6.64
N SER A 27 12.43 4.41 5.90
CA SER A 27 13.88 4.61 5.71
C SER A 27 14.63 4.92 7.01
N HIS A 28 14.00 5.68 7.91
CA HIS A 28 14.59 6.04 9.19
C HIS A 28 14.48 4.91 10.22
N GLN A 29 13.38 4.15 10.20
CA GLN A 29 13.15 3.04 11.12
C GLN A 29 13.94 1.79 10.74
N TYR A 30 14.23 1.61 9.44
CA TYR A 30 14.89 0.42 8.90
C TYR A 30 16.04 0.81 7.95
N PRO A 31 17.07 1.55 8.43
CA PRO A 31 18.08 2.17 7.56
C PRO A 31 18.94 1.16 6.77
N ASN A 32 19.14 -0.04 7.32
CA ASN A 32 19.98 -1.07 6.72
C ASN A 32 19.17 -2.17 6.02
N THR A 33 17.85 -2.02 5.90
CA THR A 33 17.05 -3.06 5.23
C THR A 33 17.37 -3.08 3.74
N LYS A 34 17.29 -4.28 3.16
CA LYS A 34 17.37 -4.52 1.72
C LYS A 34 16.07 -5.08 1.16
N ARG A 35 15.10 -5.37 2.03
CA ARG A 35 13.86 -6.04 1.67
C ARG A 35 12.67 -5.44 2.41
N MET A 36 11.53 -5.41 1.74
CA MET A 36 10.23 -5.03 2.29
C MET A 36 9.25 -6.18 2.07
N LEU A 37 8.51 -6.57 3.11
CA LEU A 37 7.40 -7.52 2.99
C LEU A 37 6.08 -6.75 3.00
N ILE A 38 5.24 -7.02 2.02
CA ILE A 38 3.88 -6.47 1.90
C ILE A 38 2.89 -7.62 1.99
N CYS A 39 2.00 -7.57 2.98
CA CYS A 39 0.85 -8.46 3.07
C CYS A 39 -0.38 -7.77 2.48
N ALA A 40 -0.74 -8.12 1.25
CA ALA A 40 -1.83 -7.51 0.50
C ALA A 40 -3.10 -8.36 0.58
N ASP A 41 -4.27 -7.74 0.67
CA ASP A 41 -5.58 -8.41 0.62
C ASP A 41 -5.91 -8.95 -0.78
N GLY A 42 -5.35 -8.34 -1.83
CA GLY A 42 -5.43 -8.83 -3.21
C GLY A 42 -6.69 -8.42 -3.97
N GLY A 43 -7.43 -7.44 -3.45
CA GLY A 43 -8.56 -6.80 -4.12
C GLY A 43 -8.16 -5.49 -4.81
N GLY A 44 -8.96 -5.05 -5.79
CA GLY A 44 -8.84 -3.72 -6.39
C GLY A 44 -7.42 -3.37 -6.90
N SER A 45 -6.88 -2.26 -6.40
CA SER A 45 -5.60 -1.70 -6.84
C SER A 45 -4.37 -2.55 -6.57
N ASN A 46 -4.38 -3.43 -5.57
CA ASN A 46 -3.22 -4.24 -5.15
C ASN A 46 -3.34 -5.73 -5.51
N GLY A 47 -4.31 -6.07 -6.35
CA GLY A 47 -4.62 -7.44 -6.73
C GLY A 47 -3.44 -8.19 -7.37
N SER A 48 -3.31 -9.48 -7.09
CA SER A 48 -2.22 -10.31 -7.61
C SER A 48 -2.16 -10.40 -9.14
N ARG A 49 -3.31 -10.29 -9.80
CA ARG A 49 -3.44 -10.26 -11.27
C ARG A 49 -3.31 -8.85 -11.87
N ASN A 50 -3.24 -7.82 -11.04
CA ASN A 50 -3.18 -6.44 -11.50
C ASN A 50 -1.77 -6.13 -12.03
N ARG A 51 -1.68 -5.90 -13.35
CA ARG A 51 -0.41 -5.57 -14.03
C ARG A 51 0.15 -4.24 -13.58
N ALA A 52 -0.71 -3.24 -13.40
CA ALA A 52 -0.30 -1.91 -12.93
C ALA A 52 0.30 -1.98 -11.53
N TRP A 53 -0.26 -2.81 -10.65
CA TRP A 53 0.30 -3.03 -9.31
C TRP A 53 1.76 -3.51 -9.37
N LYS A 54 2.03 -4.56 -10.14
CA LYS A 54 3.39 -5.10 -10.34
C LYS A 54 4.32 -4.07 -10.98
N PHE A 55 3.83 -3.35 -11.99
CA PHE A 55 4.59 -2.33 -12.69
C PHE A 55 5.01 -1.17 -11.77
N TYR A 56 4.07 -0.59 -11.02
CA TYR A 56 4.40 0.51 -10.11
C TYR A 56 5.24 0.04 -8.93
N LEU A 57 5.08 -1.20 -8.44
CA LEU A 57 5.98 -1.79 -7.46
C LEU A 57 7.40 -1.92 -7.98
N GLN A 58 7.60 -2.27 -9.25
CA GLN A 58 8.93 -2.26 -9.87
C GLN A 58 9.54 -0.85 -9.87
N LEU A 59 8.79 0.17 -10.29
CA LEU A 59 9.26 1.55 -10.26
C LEU A 59 9.61 2.01 -8.83
N LEU A 60 8.81 1.61 -7.84
CA LEU A 60 9.12 1.87 -6.43
C LEU A 60 10.38 1.15 -5.98
N SER A 61 10.48 -0.15 -6.25
CA SER A 61 11.62 -1.02 -5.93
C SER A 61 12.93 -0.42 -6.46
N ASP A 62 12.92 0.01 -7.72
CA ASP A 62 14.06 0.67 -8.37
C ASP A 62 14.42 2.00 -7.69
N GLU A 63 13.42 2.83 -7.34
CA GLU A 63 13.65 4.11 -6.67
C GLU A 63 14.28 3.95 -5.28
N ILE A 64 13.80 2.99 -4.50
CA ILE A 64 14.21 2.84 -3.09
C ILE A 64 15.32 1.78 -2.91
N SER A 65 15.70 1.08 -3.98
CA SER A 65 16.71 0.02 -3.99
C SER A 65 16.45 -1.08 -2.95
N LEU A 66 15.18 -1.49 -2.81
CA LEU A 66 14.75 -2.58 -1.93
C LEU A 66 14.00 -3.63 -2.72
N SER A 67 14.29 -4.92 -2.49
CA SER A 67 13.41 -5.97 -3.00
C SER A 67 12.08 -5.96 -2.23
N ILE A 68 10.97 -5.99 -2.95
CA ILE A 68 9.62 -5.97 -2.37
C ILE A 68 8.99 -7.35 -2.53
N ALA A 69 8.90 -8.10 -1.45
CA ALA A 69 8.15 -9.35 -1.38
C ALA A 69 6.68 -9.05 -1.13
N VAL A 70 5.80 -9.58 -1.97
CA VAL A 70 4.34 -9.44 -1.84
C VAL A 70 3.75 -10.81 -1.54
N CYS A 71 3.03 -10.90 -0.43
CA CYS A 71 2.24 -12.06 -0.06
C CYS A 71 0.76 -11.66 -0.03
N HIS A 72 -0.05 -12.33 -0.83
CA HIS A 72 -1.49 -12.07 -0.86
C HIS A 72 -2.24 -12.99 0.10
N TYR A 73 -3.18 -12.40 0.83
CA TYR A 73 -4.19 -13.15 1.56
C TYR A 73 -5.14 -13.87 0.57
N PRO A 74 -5.63 -15.09 0.87
CA PRO A 74 -6.64 -15.74 0.04
C PRO A 74 -7.93 -14.90 -0.08
N PRO A 75 -8.69 -15.03 -1.18
CA PRO A 75 -9.98 -14.36 -1.31
C PRO A 75 -10.91 -14.62 -0.11
N GLY A 76 -11.62 -13.60 0.35
CA GLY A 76 -12.53 -13.70 1.50
C GLY A 76 -11.86 -13.75 2.87
N THR A 77 -10.55 -13.48 2.96
CA THR A 77 -9.79 -13.53 4.23
C THR A 77 -9.36 -12.16 4.76
N SER A 78 -9.98 -11.06 4.30
CA SER A 78 -9.68 -9.69 4.77
C SER A 78 -9.79 -9.55 6.30
N LYS A 79 -10.72 -10.29 6.93
CA LYS A 79 -10.84 -10.39 8.40
C LYS A 79 -9.55 -10.82 9.09
N TRP A 80 -8.65 -11.54 8.42
CA TRP A 80 -7.39 -11.99 9.01
C TRP A 80 -6.26 -10.97 8.84
N ASN A 81 -6.47 -9.90 8.08
CA ASN A 81 -5.52 -8.81 8.01
C ASN A 81 -5.47 -8.08 9.36
N LYS A 82 -4.29 -8.02 9.96
CA LYS A 82 -4.08 -7.37 11.27
C LYS A 82 -4.54 -5.91 11.25
N ILE A 83 -4.48 -5.23 10.11
CA ILE A 83 -4.83 -3.81 10.02
C ILE A 83 -6.30 -3.55 10.37
N GLU A 84 -7.20 -4.48 10.02
CA GLU A 84 -8.64 -4.39 10.32
C GLU A 84 -8.86 -4.26 11.84
N HIS A 85 -8.17 -5.09 12.61
CA HIS A 85 -8.35 -5.18 14.06
C HIS A 85 -7.48 -4.21 14.86
N ARG A 86 -6.31 -3.84 14.32
CA ARG A 86 -5.31 -3.03 15.01
C ARG A 86 -5.43 -1.55 14.70
N MET A 87 -6.04 -1.18 13.57
CA MET A 87 -6.08 0.22 13.11
C MET A 87 -7.49 0.63 12.67
N PHE A 88 -8.11 -0.05 11.71
CA PHE A 88 -9.38 0.39 11.14
C PHE A 88 -10.54 0.35 12.15
N SER A 89 -10.62 -0.70 12.97
CA SER A 89 -11.60 -0.78 14.06
C SER A 89 -11.60 0.47 14.96
N PHE A 90 -10.41 0.97 15.32
CA PHE A 90 -10.26 2.16 16.16
C PHE A 90 -10.58 3.45 15.43
N ILE A 91 -10.22 3.56 14.14
CA ILE A 91 -10.63 4.71 13.30
C ILE A 91 -12.15 4.78 13.22
N SER A 92 -12.81 3.66 12.92
CA SER A 92 -14.27 3.58 12.84
C SER A 92 -14.95 3.93 14.17
N MET A 93 -14.37 3.51 15.30
CA MET A 93 -14.87 3.90 16.62
C MET A 93 -14.70 5.41 16.87
N ASN A 94 -13.55 5.99 16.50
CA ASN A 94 -13.28 7.42 16.67
C ASN A 94 -14.24 8.30 15.86
N TRP A 95 -14.66 7.82 14.69
CA TRP A 95 -15.56 8.52 13.77
C TRP A 95 -17.05 8.35 14.10
N ARG A 96 -17.41 7.49 15.05
CA ARG A 96 -18.80 7.08 15.25
C ARG A 96 -19.70 8.30 15.52
N GLY A 97 -20.68 8.50 14.64
CA GLY A 97 -21.66 9.58 14.76
C GLY A 97 -21.13 10.97 14.40
N GLN A 98 -19.94 11.09 13.80
CA GLN A 98 -19.36 12.36 13.37
C GLN A 98 -19.54 12.55 11.86
N PRO A 99 -20.16 13.67 11.42
CA PRO A 99 -20.30 13.95 10.00
C PRO A 99 -18.96 14.38 9.38
N LEU A 100 -18.52 13.67 8.34
CA LEU A 100 -17.28 13.95 7.61
C LEU A 100 -17.52 15.00 6.51
N VAL A 101 -17.68 16.26 6.93
CA VAL A 101 -18.17 17.35 6.06
C VAL A 101 -17.14 17.91 5.07
N ASN A 102 -15.84 17.70 5.31
CA ASN A 102 -14.77 18.13 4.41
C ASN A 102 -13.50 17.27 4.60
N LEU A 103 -12.54 17.42 3.68
CA LEU A 103 -11.29 16.64 3.67
C LEU A 103 -10.45 16.86 4.93
N GLU A 104 -10.40 18.09 5.44
CA GLU A 104 -9.68 18.41 6.67
C GLU A 104 -10.27 17.64 7.85
N THR A 105 -11.60 17.59 7.96
CA THR A 105 -12.31 16.81 8.99
C THR A 105 -11.94 15.33 8.89
N VAL A 106 -11.91 14.76 7.68
CA VAL A 106 -11.50 13.36 7.47
C VAL A 106 -10.08 13.11 7.97
N VAL A 107 -9.11 13.92 7.54
CA VAL A 107 -7.69 13.77 7.91
C VAL A 107 -7.47 13.95 9.41
N ASN A 108 -8.09 14.98 10.00
CA ASN A 108 -7.98 15.27 11.42
C ASN A 108 -8.60 14.16 12.25
N MET A 109 -9.78 13.68 11.87
CA MET A 109 -10.46 12.59 12.59
C MET A 109 -9.70 11.26 12.51
N ILE A 110 -9.01 10.96 11.40
CA ILE A 110 -8.13 9.77 11.34
C ILE A 110 -6.94 9.97 12.27
N SER A 111 -6.27 11.11 12.17
CA SER A 111 -5.04 11.41 12.92
C SER A 111 -5.28 11.49 14.42
N ALA A 112 -6.48 11.89 14.85
CA ALA A 112 -6.87 11.93 16.26
C ALA A 112 -7.04 10.53 16.89
N THR A 113 -7.06 9.47 16.08
CA THR A 113 -7.23 8.10 16.59
C THR A 113 -6.00 7.67 17.39
N THR A 114 -6.20 7.44 18.69
CA THR A 114 -5.18 6.93 19.60
C THR A 114 -5.75 5.86 20.54
N THR A 115 -4.90 5.00 21.11
CA THR A 115 -5.30 4.02 22.12
C THR A 115 -4.41 4.06 23.35
N LYS A 116 -4.94 3.59 24.50
CA LYS A 116 -4.17 3.44 25.74
C LYS A 116 -2.96 2.50 25.59
N SER A 117 -3.02 1.56 24.65
CA SER A 117 -1.92 0.65 24.32
C SER A 117 -0.88 1.26 23.38
N GLY A 118 -0.96 2.55 23.06
CA GLY A 118 0.07 3.27 22.32
C GLY A 118 -0.14 3.40 20.81
N LEU A 119 -1.29 3.02 20.24
CA LEU A 119 -1.56 3.29 18.83
C LEU A 119 -1.59 4.80 18.61
N ARG A 120 -0.85 5.28 17.60
CA ARG A 120 -0.92 6.65 17.09
C ARG A 120 -0.97 6.64 15.58
N ILE A 121 -1.96 7.30 15.00
CA ILE A 121 -2.17 7.34 13.55
C ILE A 121 -1.73 8.70 13.02
N LYS A 122 -0.98 8.69 11.92
CA LYS A 122 -0.73 9.88 11.11
C LYS A 122 -1.46 9.73 9.79
N ALA A 123 -2.37 10.65 9.48
CA ALA A 123 -3.03 10.72 8.18
C ALA A 123 -2.45 11.85 7.34
N PHE A 124 -2.35 11.62 6.04
CA PHE A 124 -1.83 12.58 5.08
C PHE A 124 -2.78 12.70 3.92
N LEU A 125 -3.00 13.93 3.44
CA LEU A 125 -3.75 14.16 2.22
C LEU A 125 -2.86 13.91 1.00
N ASP A 126 -3.40 13.22 0.02
CA ASP A 126 -2.82 13.07 -1.31
C ASP A 126 -3.69 13.79 -2.33
N THR A 127 -3.19 14.95 -2.77
CA THR A 127 -3.85 15.79 -3.76
C THR A 127 -3.49 15.42 -5.20
N LYS A 128 -2.66 14.40 -5.40
CA LYS A 128 -2.30 13.93 -6.75
C LYS A 128 -3.52 13.32 -7.43
N TYR A 129 -3.68 13.63 -8.71
CA TYR A 129 -4.66 12.98 -9.56
C TYR A 129 -4.09 11.69 -10.15
N TYR A 130 -4.84 10.59 -10.02
CA TYR A 130 -4.45 9.28 -10.53
C TYR A 130 -5.36 8.88 -11.68
N LYS A 131 -4.80 8.83 -12.89
CA LYS A 131 -5.54 8.49 -14.10
C LYS A 131 -5.95 7.01 -14.08
N THR A 132 -7.21 6.75 -14.41
CA THR A 132 -7.75 5.39 -14.56
C THR A 132 -7.53 4.85 -15.98
N GLY A 133 -7.68 3.53 -16.15
CA GLY A 133 -7.61 2.89 -17.47
C GLY A 133 -6.20 2.83 -18.09
N ILE A 134 -5.15 3.05 -17.30
CA ILE A 134 -3.76 2.87 -17.74
C ILE A 134 -3.55 1.38 -18.04
N LYS A 135 -3.22 1.08 -19.30
CA LYS A 135 -2.87 -0.28 -19.74
C LYS A 135 -1.35 -0.45 -19.66
N ILE A 136 -0.91 -1.52 -19.02
CA ILE A 136 0.48 -1.94 -19.02
C ILE A 136 0.67 -2.94 -20.15
N SER A 137 1.60 -2.67 -21.07
CA SER A 137 1.87 -3.52 -22.23
C SER A 137 2.58 -4.81 -21.86
N ASP A 138 2.59 -5.79 -22.76
CA ASP A 138 3.27 -7.08 -22.54
C ASP A 138 4.78 -6.90 -22.43
N GLU A 139 5.35 -5.99 -23.20
CA GLU A 139 6.77 -5.62 -23.11
C GLU A 139 7.10 -5.03 -21.73
N GLN A 140 6.24 -4.15 -21.21
CA GLN A 140 6.42 -3.59 -19.87
C GLN A 140 6.34 -4.65 -18.77
N MET A 141 5.50 -5.68 -18.95
CA MET A 141 5.39 -6.79 -17.99
C MET A 141 6.59 -7.74 -18.07
N GLN A 142 7.10 -7.99 -19.27
CA GLN A 142 8.31 -8.82 -19.46
C GLN A 142 9.56 -8.12 -18.92
N ALA A 143 9.59 -6.80 -18.93
CA ALA A 143 10.70 -6.00 -18.39
C ALA A 143 10.71 -5.89 -16.85
N LEU A 144 9.78 -6.54 -16.14
CA LEU A 144 9.78 -6.57 -14.68
C LEU A 144 10.76 -7.63 -14.17
N ASN A 145 11.53 -7.29 -13.14
CA ASN A 145 12.39 -8.23 -12.42
C ASN A 145 11.58 -8.88 -11.29
N LEU A 146 10.68 -9.79 -11.69
CA LEU A 146 9.72 -10.46 -10.82
C LEU A 146 10.10 -11.92 -10.63
N ASP A 147 10.28 -12.32 -9.37
CA ASP A 147 10.58 -13.69 -8.94
C ASP A 147 9.35 -14.32 -8.22
N PRO A 148 8.60 -15.22 -8.86
CA PRO A 148 7.46 -15.90 -8.24
C PRO A 148 7.88 -16.80 -7.08
N HIS A 149 7.12 -16.81 -5.98
CA HIS A 149 7.44 -17.69 -4.84
C HIS A 149 7.00 -19.13 -5.08
N ASN A 150 7.67 -20.10 -4.46
CA ASN A 150 7.34 -21.53 -4.58
C ASN A 150 5.89 -21.85 -4.12
N LEU A 151 5.42 -21.18 -3.05
CA LEU A 151 4.08 -21.39 -2.51
C LEU A 151 3.11 -20.34 -3.06
N TYR A 152 2.17 -20.79 -3.89
CA TYR A 152 1.21 -19.96 -4.63
C TYR A 152 1.87 -18.90 -5.55
N PRO A 153 2.69 -19.30 -6.54
CA PRO A 153 3.44 -18.40 -7.44
C PRO A 153 2.57 -17.44 -8.25
N GLN A 154 1.29 -17.77 -8.45
CA GLN A 154 0.35 -16.89 -9.13
C GLN A 154 0.00 -15.64 -8.29
N TRP A 155 0.16 -15.75 -6.97
CA TRP A 155 -0.22 -14.72 -6.01
C TRP A 155 1.01 -14.06 -5.41
N ASN A 156 1.96 -14.87 -4.95
CA ASN A 156 3.10 -14.40 -4.17
C ASN A 156 4.35 -14.30 -5.04
N TYR A 157 5.06 -13.19 -4.91
CA TYR A 157 6.24 -12.90 -5.70
C TYR A 157 7.12 -11.86 -5.02
N THR A 158 8.38 -11.80 -5.43
CA THR A 158 9.32 -10.74 -5.09
C THR A 158 9.58 -9.88 -6.32
N ILE A 159 9.45 -8.57 -6.18
CA ILE A 159 9.97 -7.61 -7.15
C ILE A 159 11.36 -7.21 -6.69
N VAL A 160 12.36 -7.46 -7.52
CA VAL A 160 13.76 -7.11 -7.25
C VAL A 160 14.09 -5.81 -7.99
N PRO A 161 14.84 -4.87 -7.39
CA PRO A 161 15.25 -3.67 -8.12
C PRO A 161 16.04 -4.06 -9.36
N ARG A 162 15.81 -3.37 -10.47
CA ARG A 162 16.60 -3.51 -11.69
C ARG A 162 17.91 -2.76 -11.51
N GLU A 163 19.01 -3.37 -11.94
CA GLU A 163 20.28 -2.67 -12.05
C GLU A 163 20.13 -1.55 -13.09
N LYS A 164 20.70 -0.38 -12.81
CA LYS A 164 20.73 0.76 -13.73
C LYS A 164 21.86 0.61 -14.73
#